data_AF-A0A1F0QFK1-F1
#
_entry.id   AF-A0A1F0QFK1-F1
#
_cell.length_a   1.000
_cell.length_b   1.000
_cell.length_c   1.000
_cell.angle_alpha   90.00
_cell.angle_beta   90.00
_cell.angle_gamma   90.00
#
_symmetry.space_group_name_H-M   'P 1'
#
loop_
_entity.id
_entity.type
_entity.pdbx_description
1 polymer ?
#
loop_
_entity_poly.entity_id
_entity_poly.type
_entity_poly.pdbx_seq_one_letter_code
_entity_poly.pdbx_strand_id
1 'polypeptide(L)'
;MSTHQLPTADQPDNYTGIWNRHRVRYLYADTTTGLWHLCVGTPHEGSYCTHMNPMRCVDLAGVTLHYKGGGYVVVPRAGVTIGDLMPDTLARRYPITYEEQHLEVCPNCLSMAAVQAEMLGQRAYPLRRLLNELEGTNTPSR
;
A
#
# COMPACT_ATOMS: atom_id res chain seq x y z
N MET A 1 -31.09 4.14 29.99
CA MET A 1 -29.95 4.87 29.41
C MET A 1 -30.27 5.07 27.94
N SER A 2 -30.54 6.30 27.49
CA SER A 2 -30.72 6.59 26.06
C SER A 2 -29.41 6.30 25.35
N THR A 3 -29.41 5.29 24.48
CA THR A 3 -28.34 5.07 23.51
C THR A 3 -28.39 6.24 22.54
N HIS A 4 -27.60 7.28 22.80
CA HIS A 4 -27.30 8.28 21.80
C HIS A 4 -26.64 7.54 20.63
N GLN A 5 -27.42 7.25 19.58
CA GLN A 5 -26.87 6.81 18.32
C GLN A 5 -26.00 7.94 17.80
N LEU A 6 -24.71 7.65 17.63
CA LEU A 6 -23.79 8.56 16.98
C LEU A 6 -24.36 8.93 15.59
N PRO A 7 -24.11 10.15 15.08
CA PRO A 7 -24.40 10.51 13.70
C PRO A 7 -23.88 9.44 12.74
N THR A 8 -24.54 9.22 11.60
CA THR A 8 -24.17 8.13 10.66
C THR A 8 -22.69 8.14 10.25
N ALA A 9 -22.06 9.31 10.20
CA ALA A 9 -20.63 9.48 9.91
C ALA A 9 -19.71 9.03 11.07
N ASP A 10 -20.20 9.09 12.30
CA ASP A 10 -19.51 8.76 13.54
C ASP A 10 -19.90 7.37 14.07
N GLN A 11 -20.89 6.71 13.46
CA GLN A 11 -21.15 5.31 13.76
C GLN A 11 -19.94 4.48 13.34
N PRO A 12 -19.50 3.52 14.17
CA PRO A 12 -18.47 2.59 13.75
C PRO A 12 -18.95 1.91 12.48
N ASP A 13 -18.28 2.18 11.36
CA ASP A 13 -18.54 1.46 10.13
C ASP A 13 -18.34 -0.03 10.40
N ASN A 14 -18.95 -0.88 9.58
CA ASN A 14 -18.62 -2.32 9.51
C ASN A 14 -17.23 -2.51 8.88
N TYR A 15 -16.27 -1.66 9.28
CA TYR A 15 -14.94 -1.47 8.76
C TYR A 15 -14.11 -2.69 9.13
N THR A 16 -13.89 -3.58 8.16
CA THR A 16 -13.09 -4.79 8.35
C THR A 16 -11.62 -4.60 7.97
N GLY A 17 -11.09 -3.37 8.01
CA GLY A 17 -9.70 -3.08 7.61
C GLY A 17 -9.47 -3.26 6.11
N ILE A 18 -9.50 -2.17 5.34
CA ILE A 18 -9.30 -2.23 3.88
C ILE A 18 -7.82 -2.41 3.51
N TRP A 19 -6.93 -2.57 4.50
CA TRP A 19 -5.51 -2.90 4.31
C TRP A 19 -5.29 -4.16 3.47
N ASN A 20 -6.26 -5.08 3.47
CA ASN A 20 -6.28 -6.29 2.65
C ASN A 20 -6.70 -6.08 1.17
N ARG A 21 -7.09 -4.86 0.79
CA ARG A 21 -7.59 -4.54 -0.56
C ARG A 21 -6.71 -3.54 -1.30
N HIS A 22 -6.06 -2.62 -0.58
CA HIS A 22 -5.05 -1.78 -1.18
C HIS A 22 -3.80 -2.61 -1.46
N ARG A 23 -3.33 -2.59 -2.71
CA ARG A 23 -2.27 -3.49 -3.17
C ARG A 23 -1.11 -2.72 -3.75
N VAL A 24 0.10 -3.20 -3.43
CA VAL A 24 1.35 -2.71 -4.00
C VAL A 24 1.91 -3.79 -4.89
N ARG A 25 2.25 -3.41 -6.13
CA ARG A 25 2.87 -4.30 -7.11
C ARG A 25 4.34 -4.00 -7.32
N TYR A 26 4.73 -2.74 -7.22
CA TYR A 26 6.06 -2.29 -7.62
C TYR A 26 6.82 -1.74 -6.41
N LEU A 27 8.12 -2.05 -6.36
CA LEU A 27 9.04 -1.54 -5.35
C LEU A 27 10.21 -0.81 -6.02
N TYR A 28 10.73 0.21 -5.37
CA TYR A 28 11.98 0.86 -5.75
C TYR A 28 13.05 0.57 -4.71
N ALA A 29 14.19 0.05 -5.15
CA ALA A 29 15.33 -0.21 -4.28
C ALA A 29 16.07 1.10 -3.98
N ASP A 30 16.34 1.35 -2.71
CA ASP A 30 17.27 2.36 -2.23
C ASP A 30 18.34 1.66 -1.40
N THR A 31 19.40 1.23 -2.09
CA THR A 31 20.54 0.52 -1.48
C THR A 31 21.37 1.43 -0.58
N THR A 32 21.30 2.75 -0.77
CA THR A 32 21.94 3.74 0.08
C THR A 32 21.35 3.79 1.48
N THR A 33 20.02 3.69 1.60
CA THR A 33 19.33 3.69 2.89
C THR A 33 18.95 2.29 3.38
N GLY A 34 19.15 1.26 2.55
CA GLY A 34 18.76 -0.11 2.86
C GLY A 34 17.25 -0.33 2.79
N LEU A 35 16.53 0.43 1.95
CA LEU A 35 15.07 0.45 1.95
C LEU A 35 14.44 0.06 0.60
N TRP A 36 13.28 -0.60 0.69
CA TRP A 36 12.29 -0.73 -0.36
C TRP A 36 11.25 0.38 -0.24
N HIS A 37 11.14 1.22 -1.25
CA HIS A 37 10.09 2.23 -1.32
C HIS A 37 8.89 1.67 -2.09
N LEU A 38 7.69 1.83 -1.53
CA LEU A 38 6.45 1.34 -2.14
C LEU A 38 6.02 2.29 -3.25
N CYS A 39 5.81 1.75 -4.44
CA CYS A 39 5.29 2.50 -5.58
C CYS A 39 3.81 2.81 -5.41
N VAL A 40 3.41 4.02 -5.80
CA VAL A 40 2.01 4.41 -5.96
C VAL A 40 1.57 3.95 -7.34
N GLY A 41 0.56 3.09 -7.45
CA GLY A 41 0.00 2.70 -8.74
C GLY A 41 1.01 2.04 -9.70
N THR A 42 1.41 2.77 -10.74
CA THR A 42 2.32 2.30 -11.80
C THR A 42 3.77 2.80 -11.61
N PRO A 43 4.78 2.15 -12.23
CA PRO A 43 6.20 2.47 -12.05
C PRO A 43 6.65 3.92 -12.33
N HIS A 44 5.78 4.76 -12.88
CA HIS A 44 6.08 6.16 -13.22
C HIS A 44 5.42 7.18 -12.28
N GLU A 45 4.56 6.74 -11.37
CA GLU A 45 3.80 7.60 -10.46
C GLU A 45 4.56 7.94 -9.17
N GLY A 46 5.69 7.28 -8.92
CA GLY A 46 6.58 7.57 -7.79
C GLY A 46 6.29 6.73 -6.55
N SER A 47 6.82 7.15 -5.41
CA SER A 47 6.73 6.42 -4.14
C SER A 47 5.88 7.15 -3.11
N TYR A 48 5.32 6.39 -2.16
CA TYR A 48 4.48 6.92 -1.08
C TYR A 48 5.18 7.95 -0.18
N CYS A 49 6.49 7.82 0.02
CA CYS A 49 7.28 8.74 0.85
C CYS A 49 7.82 9.93 0.06
N THR A 50 7.35 10.12 -1.18
CA THR A 50 7.75 11.18 -2.12
C THR A 50 9.26 11.25 -2.41
N HIS A 51 10.03 10.24 -2.03
CA HIS A 51 11.40 10.10 -2.54
C HIS A 51 11.31 9.74 -4.02
N MET A 52 11.79 10.65 -4.86
CA MET A 52 11.91 10.41 -6.29
C MET A 52 12.99 9.34 -6.48
N ASN A 53 12.58 8.10 -6.77
CA ASN A 53 13.49 6.96 -6.91
C ASN A 53 13.48 6.39 -8.33
N PRO A 54 14.31 6.90 -9.24
CA PRO A 54 14.53 6.26 -10.53
C PRO A 54 15.97 5.74 -10.63
N MET A 55 16.15 4.44 -10.39
CA MET A 55 17.19 3.65 -11.06
C MET A 55 16.65 2.28 -11.46
N ARG A 56 15.99 1.54 -10.55
CA ARG A 56 15.36 0.24 -10.87
C ARG A 56 14.06 0.00 -10.08
N CYS A 57 13.00 -0.29 -10.83
CA CYS A 57 11.71 -0.74 -10.32
C CYS A 57 11.67 -2.28 -10.38
N VAL A 58 11.18 -2.90 -9.32
CA VAL A 58 10.97 -4.35 -9.24
C VAL A 58 9.48 -4.64 -9.23
N ASP A 59 9.02 -5.47 -10.16
CA ASP A 59 7.67 -6.01 -10.17
C ASP A 59 7.60 -7.20 -9.21
N LEU A 60 6.71 -7.12 -8.22
CA LEU A 60 6.48 -8.18 -7.26
C LEU A 60 5.71 -9.35 -7.85
N ALA A 61 5.04 -9.22 -9.00
CA ALA A 61 4.21 -10.29 -9.55
C ALA A 61 5.02 -11.59 -9.74
N GLY A 62 4.56 -12.67 -9.10
CA GLY A 62 5.23 -13.99 -9.11
C GLY A 62 6.30 -14.19 -8.04
N VAL A 63 6.67 -13.16 -7.28
CA VAL A 63 7.58 -13.27 -6.14
C VAL A 63 6.90 -14.05 -5.01
N THR A 64 7.67 -14.92 -4.34
CA THR A 64 7.18 -15.65 -3.17
C THR A 64 7.58 -14.92 -1.89
N LEU A 65 6.58 -14.52 -1.09
CA LEU A 65 6.77 -13.89 0.21
C LEU A 65 6.40 -14.88 1.31
N HIS A 66 7.25 -15.01 2.32
CA HIS A 66 7.04 -15.91 3.45
C HIS A 66 6.56 -15.15 4.68
N TYR A 67 5.67 -15.77 5.47
CA TYR A 67 5.07 -15.15 6.66
C TYR A 67 5.69 -15.66 7.98
N LYS A 68 5.75 -14.82 9.02
CA LYS A 68 6.33 -15.19 10.34
C LYS A 68 5.62 -16.36 10.97
N GLY A 69 4.29 -16.42 10.84
CA GLY A 69 3.45 -17.51 11.34
C GLY A 69 3.55 -18.81 10.54
N GLY A 70 4.40 -18.86 9.51
CA GLY A 70 4.46 -19.95 8.55
C GLY A 70 3.56 -19.71 7.34
N GLY A 71 3.80 -20.48 6.27
CA GLY A 71 3.15 -20.29 4.98
C GLY A 71 3.84 -19.23 4.10
N TYR A 72 3.27 -19.04 2.91
CA TYR A 72 3.76 -18.11 1.91
C TYR A 72 2.62 -17.61 1.02
N VAL A 73 2.88 -16.52 0.31
CA VAL A 73 2.05 -16.05 -0.81
C VAL A 73 2.92 -15.89 -2.04
N VAL A 74 2.43 -16.37 -3.18
CA VAL A 74 2.97 -15.97 -4.49
C VAL A 74 2.21 -14.72 -4.89
N VAL A 75 2.92 -13.61 -5.01
CA VAL A 75 2.29 -12.31 -5.24
C VAL A 75 1.54 -12.31 -6.57
N PRO A 76 0.21 -12.04 -6.58
CA PRO A 76 -0.57 -12.01 -7.81
C PRO A 76 -0.22 -10.78 -8.64
N ARG A 77 -0.60 -10.79 -9.93
CA ARG A 77 -0.39 -9.64 -10.84
C ARG A 77 -1.05 -8.33 -10.37
N ALA A 78 -2.04 -8.43 -9.49
CA ALA A 78 -2.70 -7.27 -8.88
C ALA A 78 -1.90 -6.67 -7.71
N GLY A 79 -0.76 -7.26 -7.34
CA GLY A 79 0.05 -6.84 -6.19
C GLY A 79 -0.32 -7.55 -4.89
N VAL A 80 0.47 -7.26 -3.86
CA VAL A 80 0.31 -7.78 -2.51
C VAL A 80 -0.35 -6.75 -1.62
N THR A 81 -1.09 -7.18 -0.60
CA THR A 81 -1.80 -6.24 0.28
C THR A 81 -0.85 -5.50 1.22
N ILE A 82 -1.26 -4.36 1.75
CA ILE A 82 -0.45 -3.64 2.76
C ILE A 82 -0.29 -4.47 4.03
N GLY A 83 -1.33 -5.22 4.44
CA GLY A 83 -1.28 -6.11 5.60
C GLY A 83 -0.21 -7.20 5.48
N ASP A 84 -0.02 -7.73 4.27
CA ASP A 84 1.04 -8.69 3.97
C ASP A 84 2.45 -8.08 4.04
N LEU A 85 2.59 -6.76 3.85
CA LEU A 85 3.86 -6.05 3.92
C LEU A 85 4.19 -5.53 5.32
N MET A 86 3.27 -5.68 6.27
CA MET A 86 3.48 -5.20 7.64
C MET A 86 4.65 -5.93 8.31
N PRO A 87 5.47 -5.23 9.11
CA PRO A 87 6.66 -5.80 9.73
C PRO A 87 6.38 -7.04 10.59
N ASP A 88 5.18 -7.16 11.15
CA ASP A 88 4.78 -8.27 12.01
C ASP A 88 4.24 -9.49 11.24
N THR A 89 3.92 -9.31 9.96
CA THR A 89 3.38 -10.37 9.09
C THR A 89 4.49 -11.13 8.36
N LEU A 90 5.50 -10.43 7.83
CA LEU A 90 6.55 -11.04 7.00
C LEU A 90 7.65 -11.76 7.80
N ALA A 91 7.93 -13.02 7.40
CA ALA A 91 8.85 -13.96 8.07
C ALA A 91 10.23 -13.37 8.34
N ARG A 92 10.69 -12.49 7.45
CA ARG A 92 11.93 -11.73 7.54
C ARG A 92 11.69 -10.40 6.85
N ARG A 93 12.32 -9.33 7.34
CA ARG A 93 12.18 -7.94 6.85
C ARG A 93 12.59 -7.72 5.38
N TYR A 94 12.82 -8.78 4.62
CA TYR A 94 13.41 -8.75 3.28
C TYR A 94 12.42 -9.38 2.31
N PRO A 95 11.46 -8.60 1.77
CA PRO A 95 10.53 -9.13 0.79
C PRO A 95 11.28 -9.67 -0.43
N ILE A 96 12.45 -9.09 -0.74
CA ILE A 96 13.33 -9.45 -1.86
C ILE A 96 14.75 -9.01 -1.53
N THR A 97 15.75 -9.84 -1.84
CA THR A 97 17.15 -9.40 -1.93
C THR A 97 17.38 -8.64 -3.24
N TYR A 98 18.04 -7.48 -3.17
CA TYR A 98 18.41 -6.71 -4.35
C TYR A 98 19.91 -6.52 -4.38
N GLU A 99 20.56 -7.00 -5.46
CA GLU A 99 22.04 -6.97 -5.58
C GLU A 99 22.73 -7.54 -4.34
N GLU A 100 22.26 -8.70 -3.86
CA GLU A 100 22.73 -9.39 -2.65
C GLU A 100 22.50 -8.62 -1.33
N GLN A 101 21.90 -7.43 -1.40
CA GLN A 101 21.53 -6.64 -0.22
C GLN A 101 20.12 -6.98 0.28
N HIS A 102 20.02 -6.98 1.60
CA HIS A 102 18.79 -7.19 2.34
C HIS A 102 18.16 -5.83 2.67
N LEU A 103 17.11 -5.45 1.94
CA LEU A 103 16.44 -4.16 2.12
C LEU A 103 15.15 -4.31 2.93
N GLU A 104 14.88 -3.34 3.81
CA GLU A 104 13.65 -3.27 4.63
C GLU A 104 12.57 -2.44 3.95
N VAL A 105 11.29 -2.71 4.18
CA VAL A 105 10.24 -1.84 3.64
C VAL A 105 10.27 -0.48 4.33
N CYS A 106 10.28 0.61 3.55
CA CYS A 106 10.29 1.97 4.04
C CYS A 106 9.09 2.23 4.99
N PRO A 107 9.32 2.62 6.25
CA PRO A 107 8.25 2.81 7.23
C PRO A 107 7.30 3.96 6.86
N ASN A 108 7.83 5.03 6.25
CA ASN A 108 7.00 6.13 5.76
C ASN A 108 6.07 5.68 4.63
N CYS A 109 6.57 4.84 3.72
CA CYS A 109 5.73 4.27 2.67
C CYS A 109 4.63 3.39 3.25
N LEU A 110 4.94 2.54 4.24
CA LEU A 110 3.94 1.69 4.91
C LEU A 110 2.86 2.52 5.59
N SER A 111 3.25 3.55 6.36
CA SER A 111 2.30 4.44 7.03
C SER A 111 1.38 5.13 6.04
N MET A 112 1.93 5.72 4.96
CA MET A 112 1.12 6.42 3.96
C MET A 112 0.23 5.47 3.16
N ALA A 113 0.70 4.28 2.81
CA ALA A 113 -0.09 3.29 2.12
C ALA A 113 -1.21 2.71 3.01
N ALA A 114 -0.96 2.55 4.31
CA ALA A 114 -1.98 2.19 5.30
C ALA A 114 -3.03 3.30 5.43
N VAL A 115 -2.60 4.57 5.51
CA VAL A 115 -3.51 5.73 5.52
C VAL A 115 -4.35 5.79 4.25
N GLN A 116 -3.77 5.59 3.07
CA GLN A 116 -4.56 5.54 1.83
C GLN A 116 -5.57 4.38 1.86
N ALA A 117 -5.18 3.21 2.35
CA ALA A 117 -6.07 2.07 2.48
C ALA A 117 -7.24 2.35 3.44
N GLU A 118 -6.97 3.01 4.56
CA GLU A 118 -7.98 3.52 5.50
C GLU A 118 -8.92 4.50 4.81
N MET A 119 -8.39 5.54 4.18
CA MET A 119 -9.16 6.60 3.54
C MET A 119 -10.03 6.08 2.39
N LEU A 120 -9.57 5.10 1.61
CA LEU A 120 -10.37 4.45 0.57
C LEU A 120 -11.49 3.58 1.15
N GLY A 121 -11.38 3.17 2.41
CA GLY A 121 -12.33 2.27 3.05
C GLY A 121 -13.36 2.93 3.95
N GLN A 122 -13.16 4.18 4.35
CA GLN A 122 -14.12 4.92 5.17
C GLN A 122 -15.31 5.40 4.33
N ARG A 123 -16.54 5.26 4.85
CA ARG A 123 -17.72 5.83 4.17
C ARG A 123 -17.78 7.35 4.24
N ALA A 124 -17.28 7.93 5.33
CA ALA A 124 -17.27 9.38 5.56
C ALA A 124 -16.42 10.13 4.50
N TYR A 125 -15.39 9.47 3.98
CA TYR A 125 -14.55 9.98 2.90
C TYR A 125 -14.78 9.12 1.67
N PRO A 126 -15.73 9.47 0.78
CA PRO A 126 -15.93 8.75 -0.47
C PRO A 126 -14.81 9.08 -1.46
N LEU A 127 -13.54 9.02 -1.03
CA LEU A 127 -12.35 9.32 -1.82
C LEU A 127 -12.31 8.48 -3.07
N ARG A 128 -12.73 7.21 -3.01
CA ARG A 128 -12.83 6.38 -4.20
C ARG A 128 -13.85 6.91 -5.21
N ARG A 129 -14.99 7.44 -4.74
CA ARG A 129 -15.99 8.08 -5.60
C ARG A 129 -15.45 9.40 -6.16
N LEU A 130 -14.83 10.22 -5.31
CA LEU A 130 -14.22 11.49 -5.69
C LEU A 130 -13.11 11.29 -6.73
N LEU A 131 -12.23 10.30 -6.54
CA LEU A 131 -11.16 9.96 -7.48
C LEU A 131 -11.73 9.44 -8.81
N ASN A 132 -12.75 8.58 -8.78
CA ASN A 132 -13.43 8.14 -10.00
C ASN A 132 -14.14 9.31 -10.73
N GLU A 133 -14.74 10.24 -9.98
CA GLU A 133 -15.37 11.44 -10.53
C GLU A 133 -14.31 12.37 -11.16
N LEU A 134 -13.13 12.48 -10.54
CA LEU A 134 -12.00 13.26 -11.03
C LEU A 134 -11.32 12.65 -12.26
N GLU A 135 -11.12 11.32 -12.29
CA GLU A 135 -10.58 10.58 -13.45
C GLU A 135 -11.51 10.67 -14.67
N GLY A 136 -12.83 10.77 -14.44
CA GLY A 136 -13.83 10.96 -15.48
C GLY A 136 -13.98 12.41 -15.98
N THR A 137 -13.45 13.39 -15.25
CA THR A 137 -13.42 14.79 -15.70
C THR A 137 -12.20 15.04 -16.58
N ASN A 138 -12.43 15.19 -17.88
CA ASN A 138 -11.43 15.78 -18.77
C ASN A 138 -11.03 17.16 -18.24
N THR A 139 -9.75 17.33 -17.92
CA THR A 139 -9.17 18.63 -17.60
C THR A 139 -9.51 19.59 -18.75
N PRO A 140 -10.11 20.78 -18.49
CA PRO A 140 -10.34 21.74 -19.55
C PRO A 140 -8.98 22.10 -20.16
N SER A 141 -8.83 21.83 -21.46
CA SER A 141 -7.69 22.30 -22.24
C SER A 141 -7.65 23.82 -22.15
N ARG A 142 -6.59 24.37 -21.57
CA ARG A 142 -6.28 25.80 -21.63
C ARG A 142 -5.98 26.22 -23.06
#